data_AF-K2MKV3-F1
#
_entry.id   AF-K2MKV3-F1
#
_cell.length_a   1.000
_cell.length_b   1.000
_cell.length_c   1.000
_cell.angle_alpha   90.00
_cell.angle_beta   90.00
_cell.angle_gamma   90.00
#
_symmetry.space_group_name_H-M   'P 1'
#
loop_
_entity.id
_entity.type
_entity.pdbx_description
1 polymer ?
#
loop_
_entity_poly.entity_id
_entity_poly.type
_entity_poly.pdbx_seq_one_letter_code
_entity_poly.pdbx_strand_id
1 'polypeptide(L)'
;MALAKPKKWWRLESREADLYPWDVSRLDHVLRQATAPKATLEKKLWCVKVILRCIETTVSEEQVELRRNRQLLPTLRYFLFQPLSTHLGARLRQHTLSVYLHLLGGDLAFDELLVMDAGTVRVLVSALGDDEHAELNHVALLLARRISELPHVSSVLVFEDSLFDVLQDLLEFRHVSPQVTKHILHLFVNLSGHPRLHFKLARSRRLVFFVIETLLLVLNTDIVEQTSRKMHRVMNSVPSHSGQSHVNSTKRNALAFSPALSKHVGCALSHMSTAVPCAMIIANLLSFPENRAPMLSLYPDLLRALELCDSQKVSIRLWEVARCAIDYLHEDETMMKTRLLMHFESPMVDDATVKAEYST
;
A
#
# COMPACT_ATOMS: atom_id res chain seq x y z
N MET A 1 -28.74 -49.48 7.77
CA MET A 1 -28.28 -48.10 7.52
C MET A 1 -26.96 -48.18 6.75
N ALA A 2 -26.97 -47.86 5.46
CA ALA A 2 -25.77 -47.89 4.64
C ALA A 2 -24.89 -46.66 4.97
N LEU A 3 -23.69 -46.90 5.51
CA LEU A 3 -22.65 -45.89 5.61
C LEU A 3 -22.37 -45.35 4.20
N ALA A 4 -22.72 -44.08 3.98
CA ALA A 4 -22.43 -43.39 2.73
C ALA A 4 -20.93 -43.53 2.43
N LYS A 5 -20.61 -44.21 1.33
CA LYS A 5 -19.22 -44.37 0.88
C LYS A 5 -18.59 -42.97 0.74
N PRO A 6 -17.39 -42.73 1.28
CA PRO A 6 -16.71 -41.46 1.09
C PRO A 6 -16.54 -41.21 -0.41
N LYS A 7 -17.11 -40.11 -0.92
CA LYS A 7 -16.97 -39.71 -2.33
C LYS A 7 -15.47 -39.70 -2.68
N LYS A 8 -15.13 -40.30 -3.82
CA LYS A 8 -13.76 -40.42 -4.34
C LYS A 8 -13.06 -39.06 -4.30
N TRP A 9 -11.79 -39.12 -3.92
CA TRP A 9 -10.90 -37.98 -3.71
C TRP A 9 -10.47 -37.39 -5.05
N TRP A 10 -10.31 -36.06 -5.09
CA TRP A 10 -9.82 -35.34 -6.27
C TRP A 10 -8.39 -34.85 -6.00
N ARG A 11 -7.49 -35.10 -6.95
CA ARG A 11 -6.08 -34.68 -6.84
C ARG A 11 -5.94 -33.19 -7.13
N LEU A 12 -4.91 -32.57 -6.56
CA LEU A 12 -4.53 -31.16 -6.75
C LEU A 12 -4.35 -30.76 -8.23
N GLU A 13 -4.05 -31.73 -9.10
CA GLU A 13 -3.80 -31.55 -10.53
C GLU A 13 -5.06 -31.70 -11.42
N SER A 14 -6.22 -32.06 -10.87
CA SER A 14 -7.41 -32.15 -11.72
C SER A 14 -7.83 -30.74 -12.14
N ARG A 15 -7.73 -30.45 -13.43
CA ARG A 15 -8.39 -29.31 -14.11
C ARG A 15 -9.89 -29.17 -13.76
N GLU A 16 -10.47 -30.18 -13.12
CA GLU A 16 -11.85 -30.24 -12.63
C GLU A 16 -12.10 -29.43 -11.35
N ALA A 17 -11.07 -29.13 -10.54
CA ALA A 17 -11.24 -28.21 -9.42
C ALA A 17 -11.66 -26.81 -9.91
N ASP A 18 -11.22 -26.42 -11.11
CA ASP A 18 -11.57 -25.16 -11.78
C ASP A 18 -13.00 -25.16 -12.37
N LEU A 19 -13.63 -26.33 -12.53
CA LEU A 19 -14.87 -26.50 -13.29
C LEU A 19 -16.17 -26.56 -12.47
N TYR A 20 -16.11 -26.58 -11.14
CA TYR A 20 -17.32 -26.66 -10.29
C TYR A 20 -17.68 -25.32 -9.61
N PRO A 21 -18.97 -24.95 -9.54
CA PRO A 21 -19.43 -23.91 -8.62
C PRO A 21 -19.31 -24.46 -7.20
N TRP A 22 -18.40 -23.88 -6.42
CA TRP A 22 -18.15 -24.27 -5.03
C TRP A 22 -19.05 -23.45 -4.10
N ASP A 23 -20.27 -23.93 -3.94
CA ASP A 23 -21.30 -23.37 -3.05
C ASP A 23 -20.96 -23.60 -1.55
N VAL A 24 -21.32 -22.63 -0.71
CA VAL A 24 -21.22 -22.60 0.76
C VAL A 24 -21.77 -23.88 1.41
N SER A 25 -22.77 -24.52 0.81
CA SER A 25 -23.36 -25.79 1.28
C SER A 25 -22.34 -26.94 1.44
N ARG A 26 -21.17 -26.85 0.78
CA ARG A 26 -20.10 -27.86 0.87
C ARG A 26 -18.97 -27.49 1.84
N LEU A 27 -18.97 -26.27 2.39
CA LEU A 27 -17.89 -25.76 3.23
C LEU A 27 -17.63 -26.65 4.44
N ASP A 28 -18.68 -27.11 5.13
CA ASP A 28 -18.57 -28.00 6.28
C ASP A 28 -17.79 -29.29 5.98
N HIS A 29 -18.00 -29.87 4.80
CA HIS A 29 -17.29 -31.07 4.38
C HIS A 29 -15.81 -30.76 4.15
N VAL A 30 -15.50 -29.64 3.50
CA VAL A 30 -14.13 -29.19 3.22
C VAL A 30 -13.37 -28.92 4.52
N LEU A 31 -14.00 -28.25 5.49
CA LEU A 31 -13.40 -27.93 6.80
C LEU A 31 -13.11 -29.20 7.62
N ARG A 32 -14.01 -30.20 7.61
CA ARG A 32 -13.73 -31.50 8.25
C ARG A 32 -12.60 -32.26 7.57
N GLN A 33 -12.47 -32.13 6.25
CA GLN A 33 -11.37 -32.75 5.52
C GLN A 33 -10.02 -32.09 5.79
N ALA A 34 -10.01 -30.77 5.96
CA ALA A 34 -8.84 -29.94 6.25
C ALA A 34 -8.18 -30.29 7.60
N THR A 35 -9.00 -30.63 8.59
CA THR A 35 -8.59 -30.90 9.98
C THR A 35 -8.46 -32.39 10.30
N ALA A 36 -8.63 -33.27 9.31
CA ALA A 36 -8.54 -34.71 9.52
C ALA A 36 -7.14 -35.13 10.03
N PRO A 37 -7.02 -36.11 10.96
CA PRO A 37 -5.76 -36.48 11.61
C PRO A 37 -4.60 -36.92 10.70
N LYS A 38 -4.87 -37.19 9.42
CA LYS A 38 -3.89 -37.60 8.40
C LYS A 38 -3.90 -36.70 7.16
N ALA A 39 -4.45 -35.49 7.27
CA ALA A 39 -4.46 -34.54 6.18
C ALA A 39 -3.02 -34.09 5.87
N THR A 40 -2.54 -34.44 4.68
CA THR A 40 -1.26 -33.97 4.16
C THR A 40 -1.30 -32.46 3.91
N LEU A 41 -0.12 -31.83 3.82
CA LEU A 41 -0.01 -30.41 3.52
C LEU A 41 -0.65 -30.04 2.17
N GLU A 42 -0.52 -30.91 1.17
CA GLU A 42 -1.20 -30.79 -0.12
C GLU A 42 -2.72 -30.77 0.03
N LYS A 43 -3.26 -31.62 0.91
CA LYS A 43 -4.70 -31.66 1.17
C LYS A 43 -5.17 -30.36 1.84
N LYS A 44 -4.42 -29.85 2.81
CA LYS A 44 -4.71 -28.57 3.47
C LYS A 44 -4.66 -27.42 2.47
N LEU A 45 -3.67 -27.42 1.58
CA LEU A 45 -3.53 -26.45 0.50
C LEU A 45 -4.70 -26.50 -0.48
N TRP A 46 -5.15 -27.70 -0.86
CA TRP A 46 -6.34 -27.87 -1.67
C TRP A 46 -7.59 -27.33 -0.95
N CYS A 47 -7.78 -27.67 0.33
CA CYS A 47 -8.90 -27.19 1.13
C CYS A 47 -8.93 -25.66 1.23
N VAL A 48 -7.81 -24.99 1.52
CA VAL A 48 -7.79 -23.53 1.64
C VAL A 48 -8.11 -22.84 0.31
N LYS A 49 -7.66 -23.40 -0.83
CA LYS A 49 -8.01 -22.87 -2.16
C LYS A 49 -9.50 -22.99 -2.44
N VAL A 50 -10.11 -24.11 -2.04
CA VAL A 50 -11.56 -24.30 -2.16
C VAL A 50 -12.31 -23.31 -1.26
N ILE A 51 -11.86 -23.11 -0.01
CA ILE A 51 -12.45 -22.13 0.91
C ILE A 51 -12.38 -20.72 0.31
N LEU A 52 -11.21 -20.32 -0.21
CA LEU A 52 -11.02 -19.02 -0.84
C LEU A 52 -11.99 -18.82 -2.00
N ARG A 53 -12.07 -19.81 -2.90
CA ARG A 53 -12.96 -19.73 -4.05
C ARG A 53 -14.43 -19.69 -3.64
N CYS A 54 -14.84 -20.47 -2.63
CA CYS A 54 -16.19 -20.38 -2.08
C CYS A 54 -16.49 -18.92 -1.72
N ILE A 55 -15.64 -18.30 -0.91
CA ILE A 55 -15.81 -16.92 -0.43
C ILE A 55 -15.87 -15.92 -1.59
N GLU A 56 -14.96 -16.03 -2.57
CA GLU A 56 -14.93 -15.16 -3.76
C GLU A 56 -16.20 -15.27 -4.63
N THR A 57 -16.83 -16.45 -4.66
CA THR A 57 -18.04 -16.70 -5.47
C THR A 57 -19.35 -16.58 -4.69
N THR A 58 -19.30 -16.38 -3.37
CA THR A 58 -20.49 -16.36 -2.50
C THR A 58 -21.26 -15.05 -2.70
N VAL A 59 -22.56 -15.16 -2.97
CA VAL A 59 -23.46 -13.99 -3.10
C VAL A 59 -23.75 -13.41 -1.71
N SER A 60 -24.06 -12.11 -1.63
CA SER A 60 -24.26 -11.36 -0.36
C SER A 60 -25.10 -12.09 0.70
N GLU A 61 -26.18 -12.78 0.30
CA GLU A 61 -27.09 -13.49 1.20
C GLU A 61 -26.44 -14.71 1.89
N GLU A 62 -25.57 -15.42 1.18
CA GLU A 62 -24.87 -16.63 1.66
C GLU A 62 -23.64 -16.28 2.51
N GLN A 63 -23.19 -15.02 2.52
CA GLN A 63 -22.09 -14.58 3.39
C GLN A 63 -22.43 -14.72 4.88
N VAL A 64 -23.71 -14.66 5.22
CA VAL A 64 -24.18 -14.89 6.60
C VAL A 64 -23.93 -16.33 7.03
N GLU A 65 -24.10 -17.30 6.12
CA GLU A 65 -23.87 -18.72 6.41
C GLU A 65 -22.38 -19.02 6.60
N LEU A 66 -21.51 -18.40 5.79
CA LEU A 66 -20.06 -18.47 5.97
C LEU A 66 -19.63 -18.02 7.38
N ARG A 67 -20.15 -16.87 7.83
CA ARG A 67 -19.81 -16.27 9.14
C ARG A 67 -20.34 -17.10 10.31
N ARG A 68 -21.48 -17.77 10.13
CA ARG A 68 -22.07 -18.65 11.15
C ARG A 68 -21.34 -20.00 11.25
N ASN A 69 -20.45 -20.32 10.31
CA ASN A 69 -19.72 -21.57 10.34
C ASN A 69 -18.69 -21.59 11.47
N ARG A 70 -19.01 -22.32 12.54
CA ARG A 70 -18.17 -22.43 13.75
C ARG A 70 -16.81 -23.11 13.51
N GLN A 71 -16.62 -23.81 12.40
CA GLN A 71 -15.38 -24.53 12.08
C GLN A 71 -14.44 -23.71 11.19
N LEU A 72 -14.93 -22.66 10.53
CA LEU A 72 -14.14 -21.88 9.57
C LEU A 72 -12.95 -21.21 10.27
N LEU A 73 -13.20 -20.36 11.26
CA LEU A 73 -12.14 -19.63 11.97
C LEU A 73 -11.12 -20.57 12.66
N PRO A 74 -11.52 -21.61 13.43
CA PRO A 74 -10.56 -22.56 13.98
C PRO A 74 -9.70 -23.25 12.92
N THR A 75 -10.28 -23.60 11.76
CA THR A 75 -9.53 -24.23 10.66
C THR A 75 -8.53 -23.26 10.04
N LEU A 76 -8.93 -21.99 9.84
CA LEU A 76 -8.02 -20.96 9.32
C LEU A 76 -6.87 -20.69 10.29
N ARG A 77 -7.14 -20.59 11.60
CA ARG A 77 -6.07 -20.49 12.61
C ARG A 77 -5.16 -21.71 12.58
N TYR A 78 -5.72 -22.92 12.49
CA TYR A 78 -4.92 -24.14 12.36
C TYR A 78 -3.99 -24.11 11.14
N PHE A 79 -4.42 -23.54 10.01
CA PHE A 79 -3.59 -23.36 8.82
C PHE A 79 -2.50 -22.30 8.99
N LEU A 80 -2.81 -21.17 9.62
CA LEU A 80 -1.83 -20.10 9.85
C LEU A 80 -0.60 -20.60 10.63
N PHE A 81 -0.81 -21.43 11.64
CA PHE A 81 0.25 -21.96 12.50
C PHE A 81 0.91 -23.25 11.97
N GLN A 82 0.65 -23.64 10.71
CA GLN A 82 1.41 -24.73 10.10
C GLN A 82 2.88 -24.31 9.84
N PRO A 83 3.84 -25.26 9.91
CA PRO A 83 5.24 -24.98 9.65
C PRO A 83 5.49 -24.41 8.24
N LEU A 84 6.40 -23.43 8.14
CA LEU A 84 6.85 -22.84 6.88
C LEU A 84 8.05 -23.53 6.23
N SER A 85 8.58 -24.60 6.83
CA SER A 85 9.82 -25.26 6.39
C SER A 85 9.79 -25.87 4.98
N THR A 86 8.68 -25.69 4.24
CA THR A 86 8.51 -26.14 2.87
C THR A 86 7.75 -25.06 2.09
N HIS A 87 8.02 -24.96 0.78
CA HIS A 87 7.28 -24.06 -0.13
C HIS A 87 5.76 -24.34 -0.16
N LEU A 88 5.32 -25.57 0.10
CA LEU A 88 3.90 -25.89 0.28
C LEU A 88 3.30 -25.24 1.55
N GLY A 89 4.11 -25.10 2.61
CA GLY A 89 3.72 -24.43 3.85
C GLY A 89 3.58 -22.93 3.64
N ALA A 90 4.52 -22.30 2.94
CA ALA A 90 4.43 -20.91 2.51
C ALA A 90 3.17 -20.65 1.68
N ARG A 91 2.91 -21.47 0.65
CA ARG A 91 1.67 -21.36 -0.15
C ARG A 91 0.39 -21.55 0.67
N LEU A 92 0.37 -22.49 1.62
CA LEU A 92 -0.77 -22.67 2.51
C LEU A 92 -1.02 -21.39 3.32
N ARG A 93 0.04 -20.80 3.90
CA ARG A 93 -0.08 -19.54 4.64
C ARG A 93 -0.54 -18.41 3.74
N GLN A 94 0.02 -18.27 2.54
CA GLN A 94 -0.37 -17.25 1.55
C GLN A 94 -1.88 -17.28 1.28
N HIS A 95 -2.42 -18.45 0.89
CA HIS A 95 -3.84 -18.60 0.62
C HIS A 95 -4.70 -18.42 1.87
N THR A 96 -4.19 -18.81 3.05
CA THR A 96 -4.89 -18.57 4.31
C THR A 96 -5.01 -17.07 4.56
N LEU A 97 -3.93 -16.29 4.40
CA LEU A 97 -3.98 -14.83 4.51
C LEU A 97 -4.90 -14.20 3.47
N SER A 98 -4.94 -14.74 2.24
CA SER A 98 -5.91 -14.30 1.22
C SER A 98 -7.36 -14.55 1.68
N VAL A 99 -7.64 -15.66 2.35
CA VAL A 99 -8.97 -15.92 2.92
C VAL A 99 -9.31 -14.87 3.99
N TYR A 100 -8.39 -14.56 4.90
CA TYR A 100 -8.60 -13.48 5.88
C TYR A 100 -8.90 -12.15 5.20
N LEU A 101 -8.14 -11.79 4.16
CA LEU A 101 -8.34 -10.55 3.41
C LEU A 101 -9.75 -10.44 2.82
N HIS A 102 -10.30 -11.52 2.27
CA HIS A 102 -11.64 -11.53 1.67
C HIS A 102 -12.77 -11.56 2.71
N LEU A 103 -12.53 -12.10 3.89
CA LEU A 103 -13.54 -12.14 4.96
C LEU A 103 -13.69 -10.80 5.68
N LEU A 104 -12.66 -9.94 5.65
CA LEU A 104 -12.61 -8.71 6.43
C LEU A 104 -13.48 -7.56 5.90
N GLY A 105 -14.19 -6.94 6.84
CA GLY A 105 -15.06 -5.77 6.61
C GLY A 105 -16.46 -6.15 6.14
N GLY A 106 -16.84 -7.43 6.29
CA GLY A 106 -18.20 -7.90 6.04
C GLY A 106 -19.09 -7.86 7.28
N ASP A 107 -18.52 -8.04 8.47
CA ASP A 107 -19.25 -8.12 9.75
C ASP A 107 -18.35 -7.74 10.93
N LEU A 108 -18.80 -6.80 11.77
CA LEU A 108 -18.00 -6.27 12.88
C LEU A 108 -17.58 -7.35 13.88
N ALA A 109 -18.51 -8.23 14.29
CA ALA A 109 -18.24 -9.26 15.29
C ALA A 109 -17.29 -10.34 14.71
N PHE A 110 -17.45 -10.67 13.44
CA PHE A 110 -16.57 -11.62 12.77
C PHE A 110 -15.16 -11.05 12.54
N ASP A 111 -15.05 -9.77 12.17
CA ASP A 111 -13.77 -9.08 12.00
C ASP A 111 -12.95 -9.07 13.30
N GLU A 112 -13.61 -8.80 14.43
CA GLU A 112 -12.98 -8.87 15.76
C GLU A 112 -12.44 -10.28 16.03
N LEU A 113 -13.22 -11.32 15.74
CA LEU A 113 -12.77 -12.71 15.94
C LEU A 113 -11.62 -13.11 15.01
N LEU A 114 -11.54 -12.55 13.81
CA LEU A 114 -10.45 -12.81 12.85
C LEU A 114 -9.14 -12.20 13.33
N VAL A 115 -9.15 -10.94 13.77
CA VAL A 115 -7.92 -10.11 13.86
C VAL A 115 -7.48 -9.85 15.31
N MET A 116 -8.36 -9.97 16.30
CA MET A 116 -8.01 -9.66 17.70
C MET A 116 -7.10 -10.72 18.35
N ASP A 117 -6.78 -11.82 17.67
CA ASP A 117 -5.79 -12.78 18.17
C ASP A 117 -4.37 -12.28 17.89
N ALA A 118 -3.59 -12.07 18.96
CA ALA A 118 -2.20 -11.62 18.86
C ALA A 118 -1.33 -12.58 18.00
N GLY A 119 -1.66 -13.87 17.96
CA GLY A 119 -0.99 -14.83 17.10
C GLY A 119 -1.18 -14.54 15.62
N THR A 120 -2.39 -14.19 15.18
CA THR A 120 -2.68 -13.78 13.80
C THR A 120 -1.86 -12.56 13.39
N VAL A 121 -1.76 -11.55 14.26
CA VAL A 121 -1.00 -10.31 13.99
C VAL A 121 0.49 -10.59 13.91
N ARG A 122 1.03 -11.44 14.79
CA ARG A 122 2.44 -11.85 14.71
C ARG A 122 2.74 -12.60 13.43
N VAL A 123 1.85 -13.52 13.01
CA VAL A 123 2.00 -14.23 11.73
C VAL A 123 1.98 -13.25 10.56
N LEU A 124 1.13 -12.22 10.61
CA LEU A 124 1.09 -11.15 9.62
C LEU A 124 2.42 -10.39 9.55
N VAL A 125 2.98 -9.97 10.68
CA VAL A 125 4.25 -9.23 10.70
C VAL A 125 5.43 -10.10 10.31
N SER A 126 5.50 -11.34 10.80
CA SER A 126 6.53 -12.29 10.37
C SER A 126 6.47 -12.51 8.86
N ALA A 127 5.28 -12.59 8.28
CA ALA A 127 5.09 -12.74 6.84
C ALA A 127 5.41 -11.47 6.03
N LEU A 128 5.56 -10.30 6.65
CA LEU A 128 6.02 -9.09 5.98
C LEU A 128 7.55 -9.00 5.94
N GLY A 129 8.23 -9.53 6.96
CA GLY A 129 9.69 -9.55 7.08
C GLY A 129 10.33 -10.86 6.65
N ASP A 130 9.60 -11.73 5.96
CA ASP A 130 10.10 -13.03 5.51
C ASP A 130 10.77 -12.89 4.13
N ASP A 131 12.09 -12.71 4.14
CA ASP A 131 12.89 -12.62 2.92
C ASP A 131 12.96 -13.95 2.15
N GLU A 132 12.80 -15.09 2.83
CA GLU A 132 12.83 -16.42 2.19
C GLU A 132 11.56 -16.68 1.38
N HIS A 133 10.43 -16.14 1.82
CA HIS A 133 9.11 -16.33 1.23
C HIS A 133 8.45 -15.00 0.82
N ALA A 134 9.16 -14.20 0.02
CA ALA A 134 8.72 -12.86 -0.40
C ALA A 134 7.32 -12.82 -1.07
N GLU A 135 6.81 -13.94 -1.59
CA GLU A 135 5.43 -14.07 -2.08
C GLU A 135 4.35 -13.85 -1.01
N LEU A 136 4.70 -14.01 0.28
CA LEU A 136 3.83 -13.73 1.42
C LEU A 136 3.68 -12.23 1.67
N ASN A 137 4.75 -11.45 1.43
CA ASN A 137 4.82 -10.04 1.77
C ASN A 137 3.68 -9.25 1.12
N HIS A 138 3.33 -9.57 -0.13
CA HIS A 138 2.25 -8.88 -0.84
C HIS A 138 0.87 -9.08 -0.20
N VAL A 139 0.48 -10.33 0.08
CA VAL A 139 -0.83 -10.61 0.68
C VAL A 139 -0.87 -10.12 2.13
N ALA A 140 0.23 -10.26 2.87
CA ALA A 140 0.35 -9.74 4.23
C ALA A 140 0.20 -8.21 4.25
N LEU A 141 0.81 -7.50 3.31
CA LEU A 141 0.68 -6.05 3.21
C LEU A 141 -0.75 -5.61 2.88
N LEU A 142 -1.41 -6.29 1.94
CA LEU A 142 -2.81 -6.02 1.62
C LEU A 142 -3.72 -6.28 2.81
N LEU A 143 -3.48 -7.34 3.57
CA LEU A 143 -4.23 -7.66 4.78
C LEU A 143 -4.00 -6.63 5.89
N ALA A 144 -2.75 -6.24 6.17
CA ALA A 144 -2.43 -5.18 7.13
C ALA A 144 -3.11 -3.86 6.75
N ARG A 145 -3.05 -3.49 5.47
CA ARG A 145 -3.75 -2.33 4.95
C ARG A 145 -5.26 -2.45 5.18
N ARG A 146 -5.88 -3.58 4.84
CA ARG A 146 -7.32 -3.77 5.02
C ARG A 146 -7.72 -3.64 6.48
N ILE A 147 -6.95 -4.22 7.42
CA ILE A 147 -7.19 -4.07 8.86
C ILE A 147 -7.11 -2.60 9.28
N SER A 148 -6.14 -1.85 8.77
CA SER A 148 -5.98 -0.43 9.10
C SER A 148 -7.13 0.47 8.60
N GLU A 149 -7.85 0.02 7.57
CA GLU A 149 -9.02 0.74 7.03
C GLU A 149 -10.29 0.50 7.85
N LEU A 150 -10.29 -0.47 8.78
CA LEU A 150 -11.44 -0.86 9.60
C LEU A 150 -11.32 -0.27 11.02
N PRO A 151 -12.08 0.77 11.40
CA PRO A 151 -11.87 1.52 12.65
C PRO A 151 -11.98 0.68 13.93
N HIS A 152 -12.80 -0.38 13.94
CA HIS A 152 -13.02 -1.24 15.10
C HIS A 152 -11.86 -2.21 15.39
N VAL A 153 -11.05 -2.56 14.38
CA VAL A 153 -9.93 -3.51 14.52
C VAL A 153 -8.56 -2.92 14.18
N SER A 154 -8.49 -1.72 13.60
CA SER A 154 -7.23 -1.06 13.23
C SER A 154 -6.30 -0.86 14.42
N SER A 155 -6.87 -0.65 15.62
CA SER A 155 -6.12 -0.50 16.87
C SER A 155 -5.25 -1.71 17.21
N VAL A 156 -5.56 -2.89 16.70
CA VAL A 156 -4.75 -4.10 16.92
C VAL A 156 -3.33 -3.94 16.34
N LEU A 157 -3.21 -3.27 15.20
CA LEU A 157 -1.92 -3.04 14.53
C LEU A 157 -1.01 -2.08 15.32
N VAL A 158 -1.61 -1.19 16.12
CA VAL A 158 -0.89 -0.19 16.92
C VAL A 158 -0.02 -0.84 17.99
N PHE A 159 -0.42 -2.01 18.48
CA PHE A 159 0.28 -2.70 19.58
C PHE A 159 1.45 -3.56 19.11
N GLU A 160 1.62 -3.76 17.81
CA GLU A 160 2.69 -4.60 17.27
C GLU A 160 3.84 -3.70 16.80
N ASP A 161 4.79 -3.41 17.69
CA ASP A 161 5.90 -2.50 17.40
C ASP A 161 6.75 -2.96 16.20
N SER A 162 6.91 -4.28 16.05
CA SER A 162 7.66 -4.90 14.97
C SER A 162 7.08 -4.63 13.58
N LEU A 163 5.76 -4.36 13.49
CA LEU A 163 5.11 -3.98 12.23
C LEU A 163 5.75 -2.72 11.66
N PHE A 164 6.02 -1.72 12.49
CA PHE A 164 6.54 -0.44 12.04
C PHE A 164 7.95 -0.56 11.50
N ASP A 165 8.79 -1.38 12.14
CA ASP A 165 10.17 -1.60 11.73
C ASP A 165 10.18 -2.30 10.36
N VAL A 166 9.41 -3.38 10.21
CA VAL A 166 9.30 -4.11 8.94
C VAL A 166 8.74 -3.22 7.82
N LEU A 167 7.73 -2.40 8.08
CA LEU A 167 7.18 -1.48 7.06
C LEU A 167 8.19 -0.42 6.63
N GLN A 168 9.02 0.09 7.56
CA GLN A 168 10.09 1.03 7.23
C GLN A 168 11.20 0.36 6.42
N ASP A 169 11.59 -0.87 6.77
CA ASP A 169 12.55 -1.67 6.01
C ASP A 169 12.03 -1.87 4.58
N LEU A 170 10.76 -2.26 4.42
CA LEU A 170 10.11 -2.41 3.11
C LEU A 170 10.03 -1.11 2.29
N LEU A 171 9.96 0.07 2.92
CA LEU A 171 10.02 1.35 2.18
C LEU A 171 11.43 1.65 1.67
N GLU A 172 12.47 1.25 2.40
CA GLU A 172 13.87 1.55 2.08
C GLU A 172 14.46 0.57 1.04
N PHE A 173 13.85 -0.61 0.86
CA PHE A 173 14.28 -1.56 -0.17
C PHE A 173 14.07 -0.99 -1.59
N ARG A 174 15.20 -0.65 -2.24
CA ARG A 174 15.27 0.04 -3.56
C ARG A 174 14.63 -0.70 -4.75
N HIS A 175 14.18 -1.95 -4.57
CA HIS A 175 13.57 -2.77 -5.62
C HIS A 175 12.07 -3.02 -5.42
N VAL A 176 11.46 -2.40 -4.41
CA VAL A 176 10.02 -2.57 -4.16
C VAL A 176 9.21 -1.90 -5.27
N SER A 177 8.18 -2.61 -5.76
CA SER A 177 7.34 -2.09 -6.83
C SER A 177 6.56 -0.85 -6.37
N PRO A 178 6.33 0.15 -7.25
CA PRO A 178 5.59 1.36 -6.87
C PRO A 178 4.21 1.09 -6.28
N GLN A 179 3.58 -0.01 -6.69
CA GLN A 179 2.29 -0.47 -6.16
C GLN A 179 2.40 -0.93 -4.70
N VAL A 180 3.46 -1.67 -4.35
CA VAL A 180 3.72 -2.10 -2.97
C VAL A 180 4.05 -0.89 -2.11
N THR A 181 4.91 0.03 -2.57
CA THR A 181 5.20 1.30 -1.88
C THR A 181 3.92 2.08 -1.61
N LYS A 182 3.02 2.18 -2.59
CA LYS A 182 1.71 2.83 -2.42
C LYS A 182 0.87 2.17 -1.33
N HIS A 183 0.84 0.84 -1.25
CA HIS A 183 0.11 0.12 -0.20
C HIS A 183 0.71 0.38 1.20
N ILE A 184 2.04 0.39 1.32
CA ILE A 184 2.72 0.72 2.60
C ILE A 184 2.40 2.15 3.01
N LEU A 185 2.45 3.12 2.09
CA LEU A 185 2.12 4.50 2.39
C LEU A 185 0.66 4.68 2.81
N HIS A 186 -0.30 4.00 2.17
CA HIS A 186 -1.69 4.03 2.62
C HIS A 186 -1.88 3.43 4.02
N LEU A 187 -1.12 2.39 4.36
CA LEU A 187 -1.11 1.84 5.71
C LEU A 187 -0.57 2.90 6.71
N PHE A 188 0.53 3.59 6.39
CA PHE A 188 1.02 4.71 7.21
C PHE A 188 0.05 5.90 7.30
N VAL A 189 -0.72 6.20 6.26
CA VAL A 189 -1.80 7.21 6.32
C VAL A 189 -2.80 6.83 7.41
N ASN A 190 -3.26 5.58 7.45
CA ASN A 190 -4.22 5.14 8.45
C ASN A 190 -3.62 5.10 9.86
N LEU A 191 -2.36 4.68 9.99
CA LEU A 191 -1.67 4.57 11.28
C LEU A 191 -1.25 5.93 11.86
N SER A 192 -0.89 6.91 11.02
CA SER A 192 -0.48 8.27 11.45
C SER A 192 -1.59 9.07 12.11
N GLY A 193 -2.86 8.78 11.81
CA GLY A 193 -4.00 9.37 12.50
C GLY A 193 -4.29 8.79 13.89
N HIS A 194 -3.58 7.74 14.32
CA HIS A 194 -3.89 7.09 15.58
C HIS A 194 -3.24 7.81 16.79
N PRO A 195 -3.99 8.18 17.86
CA PRO A 195 -3.48 8.93 19.01
C PRO A 195 -2.37 8.26 19.82
N ARG A 196 -2.12 6.97 19.62
CA ARG A 196 -0.97 6.28 20.26
C ARG A 196 0.29 6.26 19.41
N LEU A 197 0.17 6.51 18.11
CA LEU A 197 1.29 6.38 17.16
C LEU A 197 1.83 7.73 16.70
N HIS A 198 1.03 8.79 16.74
CA HIS A 198 1.42 10.09 16.19
C HIS A 198 2.77 10.59 16.73
N PHE A 199 3.07 10.41 18.03
CA PHE A 199 4.37 10.79 18.60
C PHE A 199 5.54 9.93 18.11
N LYS A 200 5.34 8.61 18.02
CA LYS A 200 6.34 7.64 17.54
C LYS A 200 6.66 7.91 16.06
N LEU A 201 5.62 8.07 15.24
CA LEU A 201 5.73 8.27 13.81
C LEU A 201 6.28 9.65 13.46
N ALA A 202 5.89 10.72 14.15
CA ALA A 202 6.44 12.06 13.94
C ALA A 202 7.95 12.16 14.25
N ARG A 203 8.47 11.30 15.13
CA ARG A 203 9.91 11.24 15.46
C ARG A 203 10.66 10.15 14.69
N SER A 204 9.98 9.36 13.87
CA SER A 204 10.65 8.41 12.99
C SER A 204 11.34 9.16 11.86
N ARG A 205 12.66 9.33 12.01
CA ARG A 205 13.51 9.91 10.96
C ARG A 205 13.35 9.17 9.65
N ARG A 206 13.36 7.83 9.68
CA ARG A 206 13.25 6.97 8.49
C ARG A 206 11.97 7.27 7.70
N LEU A 207 10.82 7.28 8.38
CA LEU A 207 9.54 7.56 7.75
C LEU A 207 9.43 9.01 7.27
N VAL A 208 9.74 9.98 8.14
CA VAL A 208 9.50 11.40 7.84
C VAL A 208 10.45 11.89 6.75
N PHE A 209 11.73 11.48 6.77
CA PHE A 209 12.63 11.78 5.64
C PHE A 209 12.15 11.11 4.37
N PHE A 210 11.73 9.84 4.40
CA PHE A 210 11.22 9.16 3.21
C PHE A 210 10.06 9.92 2.56
N VAL A 211 9.06 10.36 3.35
CA VAL A 211 7.90 11.07 2.80
C VAL A 211 8.26 12.47 2.27
N ILE A 212 9.14 13.20 2.96
CA ILE A 212 9.63 14.52 2.53
C ILE A 212 10.46 14.38 1.26
N GLU A 213 11.45 13.49 1.24
CA GLU A 213 12.28 13.22 0.06
C GLU A 213 11.45 12.76 -1.13
N THR A 214 10.42 11.93 -0.90
CA THR A 214 9.52 11.50 -1.97
C THR A 214 8.73 12.67 -2.55
N LEU A 215 8.22 13.57 -1.70
CA LEU A 215 7.53 14.78 -2.16
C LEU A 215 8.49 15.70 -2.93
N LEU A 216 9.67 15.96 -2.38
CA LEU A 216 10.71 16.76 -3.04
C LEU A 216 11.14 16.13 -4.37
N LEU A 217 11.31 14.82 -4.44
CA LEU A 217 11.67 14.11 -5.67
C LEU A 217 10.60 14.26 -6.75
N VAL A 218 9.33 14.05 -6.38
CA VAL A 218 8.21 14.15 -7.33
C VAL A 218 7.97 15.60 -7.76
N LEU A 219 8.14 16.57 -6.86
CA LEU A 219 7.76 17.97 -7.11
C LEU A 219 8.91 18.86 -7.61
N ASN A 220 10.17 18.61 -7.21
CA ASN A 220 11.34 19.36 -7.71
C ASN A 220 11.84 18.86 -9.08
N THR A 221 11.36 17.72 -9.61
CA THR A 221 11.78 17.21 -10.93
C THR A 221 11.11 17.98 -12.05
N ASP A 222 11.38 19.29 -12.13
CA ASP A 222 10.86 20.28 -13.07
C ASP A 222 9.78 19.81 -14.06
N ILE A 223 8.58 19.47 -13.61
CA ILE A 223 7.89 19.63 -12.30
C ILE A 223 7.02 18.36 -12.04
N VAL A 224 7.54 17.24 -12.51
CA VAL A 224 6.86 16.46 -13.56
C VAL A 224 6.40 17.30 -14.79
N GLU A 225 6.16 18.63 -14.71
CA GLU A 225 5.64 19.61 -15.70
C GLU A 225 5.77 19.30 -17.16
N GLN A 226 6.94 19.34 -17.79
CA GLN A 226 6.91 19.34 -19.26
C GLN A 226 6.61 17.95 -19.82
N THR A 227 6.71 16.95 -18.97
CA THR A 227 6.54 15.53 -19.26
C THR A 227 5.08 15.09 -19.42
N SER A 228 4.12 15.92 -19.01
CA SER A 228 2.75 15.83 -19.53
C SER A 228 2.53 16.70 -20.78
N ARG A 229 3.29 17.79 -20.97
CA ARG A 229 3.02 18.77 -22.04
C ARG A 229 3.24 18.25 -23.48
N LYS A 230 3.90 17.11 -23.71
CA LYS A 230 4.12 16.46 -25.03
C LYS A 230 3.32 15.17 -25.25
N MET A 231 2.94 14.45 -24.20
CA MET A 231 2.02 13.30 -24.32
C MET A 231 0.66 13.75 -24.86
N HIS A 232 0.28 15.01 -24.58
CA HIS A 232 -0.87 15.72 -25.13
C HIS A 232 -0.69 16.39 -26.53
N ARG A 233 0.46 16.26 -27.24
CA ARG A 233 0.60 16.80 -28.63
C ARG A 233 0.74 15.72 -29.72
N VAL A 234 1.30 14.55 -29.41
CA VAL A 234 1.43 13.43 -30.35
C VAL A 234 0.13 12.61 -30.47
N MET A 235 -0.73 12.60 -29.44
CA MET A 235 -2.12 12.13 -29.59
C MET A 235 -2.99 13.10 -30.41
N ASN A 236 -2.62 14.38 -30.48
CA ASN A 236 -3.42 15.46 -31.07
C ASN A 236 -2.90 15.99 -32.43
N SER A 237 -1.89 15.37 -33.06
CA SER A 237 -1.48 15.69 -34.44
C SER A 237 -1.91 14.63 -35.45
N VAL A 238 -2.81 13.72 -35.08
CA VAL A 238 -3.61 12.96 -36.04
C VAL A 238 -4.81 13.86 -36.39
N PRO A 239 -4.90 14.41 -37.60
CA PRO A 239 -6.19 14.89 -38.06
C PRO A 239 -7.06 13.64 -38.20
N SER A 240 -8.08 13.52 -37.37
CA SER A 240 -9.22 12.66 -37.65
C SER A 240 -9.99 13.23 -38.83
N HIS A 241 -9.43 13.05 -40.02
CA HIS A 241 -10.14 13.13 -41.29
C HIS A 241 -10.06 11.76 -41.94
N SER A 242 -10.87 10.84 -41.41
CA SER A 242 -11.41 9.75 -42.21
C SER A 242 -12.38 10.34 -43.23
N GLY A 243 -11.82 10.93 -44.28
CA GLY A 243 -12.45 11.13 -45.58
C GLY A 243 -11.79 10.18 -46.56
N GLN A 244 -12.33 8.96 -46.64
CA GLN A 244 -12.33 7.99 -47.75
C GLN A 244 -11.05 7.69 -48.58
N SER A 245 -10.74 6.38 -48.59
CA SER A 245 -10.48 5.50 -49.76
C SER A 245 -9.18 5.65 -50.57
N HIS A 246 -8.26 4.68 -50.43
CA HIS A 246 -8.00 3.60 -51.42
C HIS A 246 -6.64 2.90 -51.18
N VAL A 247 -6.68 1.56 -51.10
CA VAL A 247 -5.85 0.56 -51.85
C VAL A 247 -4.32 0.49 -51.65
N ASN A 248 -3.93 -0.72 -51.22
CA ASN A 248 -2.69 -1.51 -51.43
C ASN A 248 -1.31 -1.10 -50.90
N SER A 249 -0.78 -2.03 -50.09
CA SER A 249 0.62 -2.51 -49.99
C SER A 249 1.72 -1.52 -49.59
N THR A 250 2.41 -1.81 -48.50
CA THR A 250 3.78 -2.39 -48.46
C THR A 250 4.29 -2.28 -47.03
N LYS A 251 4.87 -3.37 -46.49
CA LYS A 251 5.59 -3.43 -45.21
C LYS A 251 6.47 -2.18 -45.02
N ARG A 252 6.15 -1.35 -44.03
CA ARG A 252 7.09 -0.39 -43.45
C ARG A 252 7.35 -0.78 -42.00
N ASN A 253 8.57 -1.23 -41.74
CA ASN A 253 9.14 -1.35 -40.40
C ASN A 253 9.12 0.02 -39.75
N ALA A 254 8.15 0.28 -38.88
CA ALA A 254 8.17 1.42 -37.98
C ALA A 254 9.15 1.10 -36.84
N LEU A 255 10.40 1.54 -36.97
CA LEU A 255 11.31 1.63 -35.84
C LEU A 255 10.66 2.54 -34.79
N ALA A 256 10.31 1.95 -33.66
CA ALA A 256 9.70 2.63 -32.53
C ALA A 256 10.72 3.60 -31.90
N PHE A 257 10.71 4.85 -32.34
CA PHE A 257 11.38 5.94 -31.63
C PHE A 257 10.56 6.25 -30.37
N SER A 258 10.91 5.60 -29.26
CA SER A 258 10.48 6.02 -27.93
C SER A 258 11.50 7.03 -27.39
N PRO A 259 11.11 8.28 -27.08
CA PRO A 259 12.04 9.22 -26.46
C PRO A 259 12.37 8.72 -25.04
N ALA A 260 13.64 8.40 -24.80
CA ALA A 260 14.12 7.98 -23.49
C ALA A 260 13.99 9.14 -22.49
N LEU A 261 13.00 9.05 -21.61
CA LEU A 261 12.88 9.94 -20.45
C LEU A 261 14.15 9.83 -19.60
N SER A 262 14.63 10.95 -19.05
CA SER A 262 15.78 10.90 -18.14
C SER A 262 15.45 9.97 -16.96
N LYS A 263 16.43 9.22 -16.46
CA LYS A 263 16.26 8.24 -15.37
C LYS A 263 15.54 8.84 -14.15
N HIS A 264 15.80 10.12 -13.87
CA HIS A 264 15.17 10.88 -12.78
C HIS A 264 13.69 11.18 -13.02
N VAL A 265 13.30 11.51 -14.26
CA VAL A 265 11.91 11.75 -14.63
C VAL A 265 11.11 10.45 -14.70
N GLY A 266 11.69 9.37 -15.22
CA GLY A 266 11.08 8.05 -15.19
C GLY A 266 10.79 7.57 -13.76
N CYS A 267 11.73 7.82 -12.84
CA CYS A 267 11.55 7.57 -11.41
C CYS A 267 10.44 8.44 -10.79
N ALA A 268 10.43 9.75 -11.04
CA ALA A 268 9.39 10.65 -10.53
C ALA A 268 7.97 10.26 -11.02
N LEU A 269 7.85 9.88 -12.31
CA LEU A 269 6.59 9.40 -12.89
C LEU A 269 6.08 8.12 -12.22
N SER A 270 6.97 7.16 -11.93
CA SER A 270 6.56 5.94 -11.21
C SER A 270 6.10 6.22 -9.78
N HIS A 271 6.58 7.31 -9.18
CA HIS A 271 6.25 7.71 -7.81
C HIS A 271 5.20 8.83 -7.73
N MET A 272 4.63 9.33 -8.83
CA MET A 272 3.59 10.36 -8.74
C MET A 272 2.37 9.94 -7.90
N SER A 273 2.02 8.66 -7.95
CA SER A 273 0.89 8.13 -7.17
C SER A 273 1.14 8.05 -5.66
N THR A 274 2.38 8.28 -5.20
CA THR A 274 2.77 8.28 -3.78
C THR A 274 2.76 9.66 -3.16
N ALA A 275 2.74 10.74 -3.95
CA ALA A 275 2.76 12.12 -3.44
C ALA A 275 1.58 12.43 -2.50
N VAL A 276 0.36 12.08 -2.90
CA VAL A 276 -0.84 12.30 -2.07
C VAL A 276 -0.76 11.54 -0.74
N PRO A 277 -0.50 10.21 -0.72
CA PRO A 277 -0.27 9.49 0.53
C PRO A 277 0.83 10.10 1.41
N CYS A 278 1.97 10.53 0.84
CA CYS A 278 3.04 11.18 1.60
C CYS A 278 2.59 12.48 2.27
N ALA A 279 1.88 13.35 1.53
CA ALA A 279 1.32 14.58 2.08
C ALA A 279 0.27 14.29 3.16
N MET A 280 -0.56 13.25 2.99
CA MET A 280 -1.55 12.84 3.99
C MET A 280 -0.91 12.36 5.29
N ILE A 281 0.21 11.61 5.22
CA ILE A 281 0.96 11.22 6.42
C ILE A 281 1.43 12.47 7.18
N ILE A 282 2.01 13.44 6.48
CA ILE A 282 2.46 14.70 7.09
C ILE A 282 1.29 15.44 7.73
N ALA A 283 0.18 15.61 7.01
CA ALA A 283 -1.02 16.28 7.51
C ALA A 283 -1.57 15.60 8.77
N ASN A 284 -1.65 14.26 8.78
CA ASN A 284 -2.11 13.50 9.93
C ASN A 284 -1.18 13.60 11.14
N LEU A 285 0.12 13.75 10.92
CA LEU A 285 1.06 13.94 12.03
C LEU A 285 0.98 15.36 12.61
N LEU A 286 0.79 16.37 11.76
CA LEU A 286 0.68 17.79 12.13
C LEU A 286 -0.68 18.19 12.70
N SER A 287 -1.72 17.38 12.48
CA SER A 287 -3.04 17.58 13.10
C SER A 287 -2.99 17.46 14.63
N PHE A 288 -1.95 16.81 15.18
CA PHE A 288 -1.64 16.79 16.59
C PHE A 288 -0.74 17.99 16.95
N PRO A 289 -1.20 18.96 17.75
CA PRO A 289 -0.45 20.18 18.05
C PRO A 289 0.96 19.94 18.59
N GLU A 290 1.12 18.90 19.42
CA GLU A 290 2.37 18.56 20.09
C GLU A 290 3.47 18.07 19.12
N ASN A 291 3.10 17.73 17.88
CA ASN A 291 4.05 17.32 16.85
C ASN A 291 4.59 18.48 16.02
N ARG A 292 3.89 19.62 15.96
CA ARG A 292 4.21 20.72 15.04
C ARG A 292 5.62 21.26 15.27
N ALA A 293 5.93 21.71 16.49
CA ALA A 293 7.24 22.27 16.86
C ALA A 293 8.39 21.27 16.70
N PRO A 294 8.29 20.05 17.23
CA PRO A 294 9.30 19.03 17.02
C PRO A 294 9.53 18.71 15.54
N MET A 295 8.47 18.57 14.73
CA MET A 295 8.63 18.20 13.32
C MET A 295 9.31 19.29 12.52
N LEU A 296 8.97 20.57 12.71
CA LEU A 296 9.68 21.66 12.02
C LEU A 296 11.16 21.77 12.45
N SER A 297 11.44 21.55 13.73
CA SER A 297 12.83 21.56 14.23
C SER A 297 13.65 20.37 13.72
N LEU A 298 13.05 19.18 13.61
CA LEU A 298 13.76 17.96 13.22
C LEU A 298 13.89 17.81 11.71
N TYR A 299 12.98 18.40 10.93
CA TYR A 299 12.87 18.23 9.49
C TYR A 299 12.74 19.60 8.78
N PRO A 300 13.85 20.33 8.58
CA PRO A 300 13.81 21.68 8.01
C PRO A 300 13.22 21.72 6.58
N ASP A 301 13.38 20.64 5.81
CA ASP A 301 12.83 20.51 4.46
C ASP A 301 11.30 20.30 4.40
N LEU A 302 10.65 20.10 5.54
CA LEU A 302 9.20 19.88 5.63
C LEU A 302 8.41 21.04 5.02
N LEU A 303 8.78 22.27 5.38
CA LEU A 303 8.10 23.47 4.92
C LEU A 303 8.20 23.60 3.40
N ARG A 304 9.42 23.44 2.89
CA ARG A 304 9.73 23.50 1.46
C ARG A 304 8.94 22.45 0.68
N ALA A 305 8.86 21.22 1.19
CA ALA A 305 8.09 20.15 0.54
C ALA A 305 6.58 20.47 0.47
N LEU A 306 6.02 21.06 1.54
CA LEU A 306 4.61 21.47 1.57
C LEU A 306 4.33 22.68 0.66
N GLU A 307 5.21 23.67 0.63
CA GLU A 307 5.09 24.84 -0.25
C GLU A 307 5.11 24.46 -1.73
N LEU A 308 5.91 23.46 -2.12
CA LEU A 308 5.89 22.90 -3.48
C LEU A 308 4.55 22.25 -3.84
N CYS A 309 3.82 21.72 -2.85
CA CYS A 309 2.48 21.18 -3.04
C CYS A 309 1.40 22.28 -3.19
N ASP A 310 1.68 23.51 -2.75
CA ASP A 310 0.75 24.66 -2.87
C ASP A 310 0.81 25.34 -4.25
N SER A 311 1.55 24.76 -5.20
CA SER A 311 1.62 25.22 -6.59
C SER A 311 0.33 24.94 -7.35
N GLN A 312 -0.12 25.86 -8.22
CA GLN A 312 -1.28 25.68 -9.11
C GLN A 312 -1.16 24.49 -10.09
N LYS A 313 0.01 23.83 -10.15
CA LYS A 313 0.34 22.79 -11.13
C LYS A 313 0.14 21.36 -10.61
N VAL A 314 -0.21 21.19 -9.33
CA VAL A 314 -0.46 19.87 -8.74
C VAL A 314 -1.93 19.47 -8.82
N SER A 315 -2.23 18.19 -8.55
CA SER A 315 -3.63 17.75 -8.44
C SER A 315 -4.34 18.44 -7.28
N ILE A 316 -5.62 18.77 -7.44
CA ILE A 316 -6.47 19.42 -6.42
C ILE A 316 -6.35 18.73 -5.06
N ARG A 317 -6.40 17.39 -5.03
CA ARG A 317 -6.29 16.62 -3.79
C ARG A 317 -4.95 16.79 -3.07
N LEU A 318 -3.84 16.87 -3.81
CA LEU A 318 -2.51 17.10 -3.21
C LEU A 318 -2.44 18.51 -2.61
N TRP A 319 -2.96 19.49 -3.36
CA TRP A 319 -3.05 20.88 -2.93
C TRP A 319 -3.89 21.04 -1.64
N GLU A 320 -5.09 20.46 -1.58
CA GLU A 320 -5.97 20.51 -0.40
C GLU A 320 -5.30 19.93 0.86
N VAL A 321 -4.67 18.75 0.73
CA VAL A 321 -3.99 18.08 1.84
C VAL A 321 -2.79 18.90 2.32
N ALA A 322 -1.99 19.43 1.40
CA ALA A 322 -0.84 20.25 1.75
C ALA A 322 -1.25 21.57 2.40
N ARG A 323 -2.30 22.21 1.89
CA ARG A 323 -2.86 23.42 2.50
C ARG A 323 -3.34 23.15 3.92
N CYS A 324 -4.05 22.05 4.14
CA CYS A 324 -4.46 21.64 5.49
C CYS A 324 -3.25 21.44 6.43
N ALA A 325 -2.19 20.78 5.95
CA ALA A 325 -0.95 20.62 6.72
C ALA A 325 -0.27 21.97 7.04
N ILE A 326 -0.26 22.89 6.07
CA ILE A 326 0.26 24.25 6.24
C ILE A 326 -0.59 25.04 7.25
N ASP A 327 -1.91 24.94 7.19
CA ASP A 327 -2.83 25.61 8.12
C ASP A 327 -2.56 25.15 9.57
N TYR A 328 -2.34 23.85 9.81
CA TYR A 328 -1.93 23.35 11.13
C TYR A 328 -0.64 23.98 11.65
N LEU A 329 0.33 24.29 10.77
CA LEU A 329 1.56 24.97 11.17
C LEU A 329 1.34 26.45 11.53
N HIS A 330 0.27 27.07 11.03
CA HIS A 330 -0.06 28.47 11.30
C HIS A 330 -0.95 28.67 12.54
N GLU A 331 -1.60 27.62 13.03
CA GLU A 331 -2.44 27.68 14.23
C GLU A 331 -1.63 27.95 15.52
N ASP A 332 -0.30 27.77 15.51
CA ASP A 332 0.57 28.10 16.65
C ASP A 332 1.25 29.49 16.49
N GLU A 333 0.97 30.42 17.42
CA GLU A 333 1.55 31.78 17.41
C GLU A 333 3.09 31.78 17.51
N THR A 334 3.68 30.77 18.14
CA THR A 334 5.15 30.57 18.24
C THR A 334 5.75 30.10 16.91
N MET A 335 4.96 29.44 16.08
CA MET A 335 5.38 28.95 14.76
C MET A 335 5.40 30.03 13.71
N MET A 336 4.43 30.94 13.71
CA MET A 336 4.47 32.16 12.88
C MET A 336 5.80 32.91 13.03
N LYS A 337 6.30 33.04 14.26
CA LYS A 337 7.59 33.71 14.56
C LYS A 337 8.80 32.92 14.05
N THR A 338 8.79 31.60 14.18
CA THR A 338 9.90 30.73 13.71
C THR A 338 9.98 30.70 12.19
N ARG A 339 8.81 30.71 11.52
CA ARG A 339 8.71 30.75 10.05
C ARG A 339 9.22 32.07 9.47
N LEU A 340 8.93 33.19 10.13
CA LEU A 340 9.52 34.48 9.80
C LEU A 340 11.05 34.42 9.89
N LEU A 341 11.59 33.90 10.98
CA LEU A 341 13.05 33.79 11.16
C LEU A 341 13.73 32.92 10.09
N MET A 342 13.14 31.78 9.73
CA MET A 342 13.71 30.90 8.69
C MET A 342 13.59 31.48 7.28
N HIS A 343 12.54 32.25 6.96
CA HIS A 343 12.42 32.95 5.67
C HIS A 343 13.36 34.16 5.55
N PHE A 344 13.79 34.76 6.66
CA PHE A 344 14.78 35.84 6.66
C PHE A 344 16.24 35.36 6.60
N GLU A 345 16.51 34.07 6.85
CA GLU A 345 17.84 33.46 6.70
C GLU A 345 18.04 32.75 5.34
N SER A 346 17.37 33.23 4.28
CA SER A 346 17.80 32.89 2.92
C SER A 346 19.22 33.45 2.71
N PRO A 347 20.17 32.67 2.16
CA PRO A 347 21.52 33.18 1.96
C PRO A 347 21.43 34.37 1.00
N MET A 348 21.76 35.55 1.52
CA MET A 348 22.20 36.66 0.68
C MET A 348 23.36 36.10 -0.14
N VAL A 349 23.08 35.84 -1.42
CA VAL A 349 24.13 35.71 -2.42
C VAL A 349 24.89 37.03 -2.34
N ASP A 350 26.14 36.97 -1.89
CA ASP A 350 27.05 38.11 -1.91
C ASP A 350 27.17 38.57 -3.37
N ASP A 351 26.33 39.53 -3.77
CA ASP A 351 26.59 40.43 -4.90
C ASP A 351 27.70 41.39 -4.47
N ALA A 352 28.89 40.84 -4.25
CA ALA A 352 30.13 41.59 -4.25
C ALA A 352 30.35 42.06 -5.69
N THR A 353 29.73 43.19 -5.98
CA THR A 353 30.00 44.06 -7.11
C THR A 353 31.49 44.38 -7.09
N VAL A 354 32.27 43.64 -7.88
CA VAL A 354 33.63 44.04 -8.24
C VAL A 354 33.50 45.28 -9.11
N LYS A 355 33.50 46.45 -8.45
CA LYS A 355 33.76 47.72 -9.12
C LYS A 355 35.17 47.64 -9.70
N ALA A 356 35.23 47.68 -11.02
CA ALA A 356 36.43 48.00 -11.75
C ALA A 356 36.87 49.42 -11.37
N GLU A 357 38.07 49.55 -10.83
CA GLU A 357 38.82 50.80 -10.84
C GLU A 357 40.04 50.61 -11.76
N TYR A 358 39.93 51.17 -12.96
CA TYR A 358 41.08 51.68 -13.70
C TYR A 358 41.08 53.20 -13.54
N SER A 359 42.29 53.75 -13.32
CA SER A 359 42.74 55.16 -13.45
C SER A 359 43.10 55.86 -12.13
N THR A 360 44.37 55.79 -11.72
CA THR A 360 45.43 56.72 -12.17
C THR A 360 46.81 56.13 -11.95
#